data_AF-A0A1G3QMA5-F1
#
_entry.id   AF-A0A1G3QMA5-F1
#
_cell.length_a   1.000
_cell.length_b   1.000
_cell.length_c   1.000
_cell.angle_alpha   90.00
_cell.angle_beta   90.00
_cell.angle_gamma   90.00
#
_symmetry.space_group_name_H-M   'P 1'
#
loop_
_entity.id
_entity.type
_entity.pdbx_description
1 polymer ?
#
loop_
_entity_poly.entity_id
_entity_poly.type
_entity_poly.pdbx_seq_one_letter_code
_entity_poly.pdbx_strand_id
1 'polypeptide(L)'
;MEQQKNLYNGPAAAAILAAGISCMALGLFTTLAQAIGPLKKALNLYDPAGPLSGKTTFAVVAWLAAWIIFGILWKNKQVGFARVFIASLVLIALGLIGTFPPFFEMFGH
;
A
#
# COMPACT_ATOMS: atom_id res chain seq x y z
N MET A 1 24.99 33.28 -8.16
CA MET A 1 24.89 32.64 -6.84
C MET A 1 23.62 31.79 -6.87
N GLU A 2 23.76 30.51 -7.24
CA GLU A 2 22.62 29.60 -7.29
C GLU A 2 22.05 29.40 -5.88
N GLN A 3 20.78 29.72 -5.71
CA GLN A 3 20.04 29.41 -4.50
C GLN A 3 20.02 27.88 -4.34
N GLN A 4 20.87 27.34 -3.46
CA GLN A 4 20.74 25.98 -2.95
C GLN A 4 19.40 25.92 -2.20
N LYS A 5 18.32 25.67 -2.94
CA LYS A 5 17.00 25.37 -2.41
C LYS A 5 17.20 24.17 -1.50
N ASN A 6 16.97 24.30 -0.20
CA ASN A 6 16.92 23.17 0.71
C ASN A 6 15.81 22.23 0.24
N LEU A 7 16.16 21.28 -0.64
CA LEU A 7 15.23 20.29 -1.16
C LEU A 7 15.00 19.27 -0.05
N TYR A 8 13.96 19.48 0.75
CA TYR A 8 13.50 18.46 1.68
C TYR A 8 13.06 17.23 0.90
N ASN A 9 13.63 16.07 1.22
CA ASN A 9 13.30 14.79 0.58
C ASN A 9 12.07 14.11 1.19
N GLY A 10 11.48 14.70 2.23
CA GLY A 10 10.31 14.18 2.94
C GLY A 10 9.09 13.88 2.06
N PRO A 11 8.66 14.79 1.17
CA PRO A 11 7.54 14.51 0.26
C PRO A 11 7.79 13.32 -0.68
N ALA A 12 9.01 13.20 -1.22
CA ALA A 12 9.38 12.10 -2.11
C ALA A 12 9.42 10.76 -1.36
N ALA A 13 10.02 10.75 -0.17
CA ALA A 13 10.05 9.57 0.69
C ALA A 13 8.65 9.13 1.14
N ALA A 14 7.75 10.08 1.43
CA ALA A 14 6.36 9.79 1.77
C ALA A 14 5.62 9.09 0.63
N ALA A 15 5.84 9.51 -0.62
CA ALA A 15 5.24 8.87 -1.80
C ALA A 15 5.72 7.42 -1.98
N ILE A 16 7.02 7.17 -1.80
CA ILE A 16 7.60 5.82 -1.92
C ILE A 16 7.06 4.89 -0.84
N LEU A 17 6.99 5.37 0.42
CA LEU A 17 6.44 4.58 1.52
C LEU A 17 4.95 4.29 1.32
N ALA A 18 4.18 5.28 0.90
CA ALA A 18 2.76 5.10 0.59
C ALA A 18 2.57 4.01 -0.47
N ALA A 19 3.37 4.02 -1.54
CA ALA A 19 3.33 2.98 -2.56
C ALA A 19 3.55 1.57 -1.97
N GLY A 20 4.54 1.39 -1.09
CA GLY A 20 4.75 0.11 -0.41
C GLY A 20 3.58 -0.31 0.49
N ILE A 21 3.00 0.63 1.23
CA ILE A 21 1.81 0.38 2.06
C ILE A 21 0.63 -0.10 1.20
N SER A 22 0.42 0.50 0.01
CA SER A 22 -0.62 0.07 -0.92
C SER A 22 -0.42 -1.36 -1.41
N CYS A 23 0.82 -1.74 -1.73
CA CYS A 23 1.14 -3.10 -2.14
C CYS A 23 0.85 -4.11 -1.02
N MET A 24 1.25 -3.80 0.21
CA MET A 24 0.96 -4.62 1.39
C MET A 24 -0.55 -4.75 1.63
N ALA A 25 -1.29 -3.64 1.55
CA ALA A 25 -2.74 -3.63 1.72
C ALA A 25 -3.44 -4.49 0.66
N LEU A 26 -3.02 -4.40 -0.60
CA LEU A 26 -3.58 -5.20 -1.70
C LEU A 26 -3.33 -6.69 -1.50
N GLY A 27 -2.12 -7.08 -1.09
CA GLY A 27 -1.79 -8.46 -0.74
C GLY A 27 -2.66 -8.97 0.43
N LEU A 28 -2.76 -8.18 1.50
CA LEU A 28 -3.55 -8.51 2.67
C LEU A 28 -5.05 -8.70 2.33
N PHE A 29 -5.65 -7.78 1.57
CA PHE A 29 -7.02 -7.90 1.11
C PHE A 29 -7.22 -9.10 0.17
N THR A 30 -6.19 -9.51 -0.56
CA THR A 30 -6.26 -10.69 -1.43
C THR A 30 -6.32 -11.97 -0.61
N THR A 31 -5.50 -12.11 0.42
CA THR A 31 -5.52 -13.26 1.34
C THR A 31 -6.79 -13.26 2.20
N LEU A 32 -7.12 -12.14 2.86
CA LEU A 32 -8.28 -12.09 3.78
C LEU A 32 -9.63 -12.29 3.07
N ALA A 33 -9.77 -11.83 1.82
CA ALA A 33 -10.99 -12.07 1.05
C ALA A 33 -11.22 -13.54 0.72
N GLN A 34 -10.18 -14.38 0.80
CA GLN A 34 -10.31 -15.83 0.63
C GLN A 34 -10.57 -16.53 1.96
N ALA A 35 -9.97 -16.05 3.04
CA ALA A 35 -10.19 -16.62 4.38
C ALA A 35 -11.57 -16.25 4.98
N ILE A 36 -12.16 -15.10 4.62
CA ILE A 36 -13.37 -14.57 5.28
C ILE A 36 -14.48 -14.29 4.25
N GLY A 37 -15.46 -15.19 4.18
CA GLY A 37 -16.64 -15.07 3.30
C GLY A 37 -17.42 -13.74 3.41
N PRO A 38 -17.70 -13.21 4.62
CA PRO A 38 -18.33 -11.90 4.79
C PRO A 38 -17.53 -10.74 4.18
N LEU A 39 -16.19 -10.79 4.27
CA LEU A 39 -15.33 -9.75 3.72
C LEU A 39 -15.32 -9.78 2.19
N LYS A 40 -15.43 -10.97 1.59
CA LYS A 40 -15.61 -11.15 0.14
C LYS A 40 -16.88 -10.46 -0.37
N LYS A 41 -17.98 -10.51 0.39
CA LYS A 41 -19.22 -9.76 0.08
C LYS A 41 -19.06 -8.26 0.26
N ALA A 42 -18.41 -7.81 1.34
CA ALA A 42 -18.15 -6.39 1.57
C ALA A 42 -17.22 -5.76 0.50
N LEU A 43 -16.33 -6.57 -0.09
CA LEU A 43 -15.45 -6.17 -1.18
C LEU A 43 -16.13 -6.20 -2.57
N ASN A 44 -17.35 -6.74 -2.69
CA ASN A 44 -18.08 -6.73 -3.95
C ASN A 44 -18.80 -5.38 -4.14
N LEU A 45 -18.03 -4.36 -4.53
CA LEU A 45 -18.56 -3.02 -4.81
C LEU A 45 -19.27 -2.93 -6.17
N TYR A 46 -18.95 -3.84 -7.10
CA TYR A 46 -19.50 -3.87 -8.45
C TYR A 46 -19.61 -5.30 -8.94
N ASP A 47 -20.84 -5.83 -9.00
CA ASP A 47 -21.12 -7.24 -9.30
C ASP A 47 -20.43 -7.79 -10.57
N PRO A 48 -20.34 -7.05 -11.70
CA PRO A 48 -19.65 -7.55 -12.89
C PRO A 48 -18.14 -7.73 -12.73
N ALA A 49 -17.50 -6.99 -11.81
CA ALA A 49 -16.09 -7.14 -11.47
C ALA A 49 -15.87 -8.01 -10.21
N GLY A 50 -16.93 -8.28 -9.45
CA GLY A 50 -16.90 -9.04 -8.22
C GLY A 50 -16.05 -8.40 -7.11
N PRO A 51 -15.55 -9.20 -6.16
CA PRO A 51 -14.75 -8.74 -5.03
C PRO A 51 -13.42 -8.05 -5.41
N LEU A 52 -13.00 -8.16 -6.68
CA LEU A 52 -11.77 -7.55 -7.17
C LEU A 52 -11.87 -6.01 -7.15
N SER A 53 -13.06 -5.47 -7.47
CA SER A 53 -13.32 -4.03 -7.48
C SER A 53 -13.12 -3.40 -6.09
N GLY A 54 -13.56 -4.08 -5.02
CA GLY A 54 -13.31 -3.63 -3.65
C GLY A 54 -11.84 -3.66 -3.29
N LYS A 55 -11.12 -4.74 -3.60
CA LYS A 55 -9.69 -4.89 -3.24
C LYS A 55 -8.86 -3.73 -3.78
N THR A 56 -9.04 -3.39 -5.05
CA THR A 56 -8.29 -2.30 -5.69
C THR A 56 -8.73 -0.93 -5.17
N THR A 57 -10.03 -0.72 -4.95
CA THR A 57 -10.56 0.54 -4.41
C THR A 57 -10.01 0.82 -3.00
N PHE A 58 -10.11 -0.16 -2.09
CA PHE A 58 -9.59 0.01 -0.72
C PHE A 58 -8.06 0.13 -0.69
N ALA A 59 -7.33 -0.55 -1.58
CA ALA A 59 -5.89 -0.37 -1.71
C ALA A 59 -5.54 1.07 -2.13
N VAL A 60 -6.26 1.65 -3.11
CA VAL A 60 -6.07 3.05 -3.53
C VAL A 60 -6.43 4.02 -2.42
N VAL A 61 -7.51 3.78 -1.66
CA VAL A 61 -7.87 4.61 -0.51
C VAL A 61 -6.78 4.57 0.56
N ALA A 62 -6.24 3.38 0.86
CA ALA A 62 -5.13 3.22 1.81
C ALA A 62 -3.86 3.93 1.34
N TRP A 63 -3.55 3.86 0.04
CA TRP A 63 -2.45 4.59 -0.58
C TRP A 63 -2.59 6.11 -0.40
N LEU A 64 -3.75 6.67 -0.76
CA LEU A 64 -4.03 8.10 -0.63
C LEU A 64 -3.96 8.56 0.82
N ALA A 65 -4.56 7.81 1.73
CA ALA A 65 -4.54 8.12 3.16
C ALA A 65 -3.09 8.15 3.69
N ALA A 66 -2.30 7.12 3.40
CA ALA A 66 -0.89 7.06 3.80
C ALA A 66 -0.09 8.22 3.20
N TRP A 67 -0.26 8.47 1.90
CA TRP A 67 0.46 9.54 1.21
C TRP A 67 0.16 10.92 1.79
N ILE A 68 -1.11 11.24 2.07
CA ILE A 68 -1.50 12.52 2.66
C ILE A 68 -0.93 12.67 4.08
N ILE A 69 -1.06 11.63 4.91
CA ILE A 69 -0.57 11.66 6.30
C ILE A 69 0.95 11.88 6.33
N PHE A 70 1.71 11.06 5.60
CA PHE A 70 3.17 11.18 5.57
C PHE A 70 3.64 12.42 4.79
N GLY A 71 2.91 12.82 3.75
CA GLY A 71 3.20 14.03 2.98
C GLY A 71 3.08 15.29 3.82
N ILE A 72 2.10 15.38 4.72
CA ILE A 72 1.97 16.48 5.68
C ILE A 72 3.05 16.36 6.77
N LEU A 73 3.23 15.17 7.35
CA LEU A 73 4.13 14.96 8.48
C LEU A 73 5.61 15.21 8.13
N TRP A 74 6.01 14.89 6.89
CA TRP A 74 7.40 14.98 6.44
C TRP A 74 7.68 16.16 5.50
N LYS A 75 6.68 17.02 5.23
CA LYS A 75 6.80 18.14 4.25
C LYS A 75 8.06 19.01 4.42
N ASN A 76 8.46 19.25 5.67
CA ASN A 76 9.60 20.11 6.03
C ASN A 76 10.71 19.34 6.75
N LYS A 77 10.77 18.00 6.59
CA LYS A 77 11.76 17.15 7.26
C LYS A 77 12.70 16.53 6.23
N GLN A 78 14.00 16.48 6.58
CA GLN A 78 14.89 15.52 5.95
C GLN A 78 14.71 14.17 6.62
N VAL A 79 14.34 13.17 5.83
CA VAL A 79 14.16 11.80 6.28
C VAL A 79 15.27 10.92 5.71
N GLY A 80 15.62 9.87 6.46
CA GLY A 80 16.60 8.88 6.03
C GLY A 80 16.06 8.07 4.85
N PHE A 81 16.25 8.57 3.63
CA PHE A 81 15.67 8.04 2.40
C PHE A 81 15.96 6.54 2.21
N ALA A 82 17.19 6.10 2.48
CA ALA A 82 17.58 4.69 2.39
C ALA A 82 16.71 3.78 3.28
N ARG A 83 16.41 4.21 4.52
CA ARG A 83 15.58 3.43 5.44
C ARG A 83 14.14 3.34 4.96
N VAL A 84 13.59 4.46 4.47
CA VAL A 84 12.23 4.50 3.90
C VAL A 84 12.14 3.63 2.64
N PHE A 85 13.15 3.68 1.78
CA PHE A 85 13.22 2.89 0.57
C PHE A 85 13.27 1.39 0.88
N ILE A 86 14.13 0.95 1.80
CA ILE A 86 14.19 -0.45 2.23
C ILE A 86 12.87 -0.90 2.85
N ALA A 87 12.26 -0.09 3.73
CA ALA A 87 10.95 -0.41 4.31
C ALA A 87 9.87 -0.57 3.22
N SER A 88 9.90 0.28 2.20
CA SER A 88 8.97 0.20 1.07
C SER A 88 9.18 -1.06 0.25
N LEU A 89 10.44 -1.44 -0.04
CA LEU A 89 10.75 -2.69 -0.73
C LEU A 89 10.27 -3.91 0.05
N VAL A 90 10.44 -3.94 1.37
CA VAL A 90 9.94 -5.02 2.23
C VAL A 90 8.41 -5.10 2.17
N LEU A 91 7.71 -3.97 2.28
CA LEU A 91 6.24 -3.93 2.18
C LEU A 91 5.75 -4.41 0.80
N ILE A 92 6.44 -4.02 -0.26
CA ILE A 92 6.14 -4.48 -1.63
C ILE A 92 6.35 -5.98 -1.74
N ALA A 93 7.48 -6.50 -1.25
CA ALA A 93 7.77 -7.94 -1.30
C ALA A 93 6.72 -8.76 -0.52
N LEU A 94 6.34 -8.31 0.68
CA LEU A 94 5.30 -8.96 1.48
C LEU A 94 3.92 -8.89 0.81
N GLY A 95 3.55 -7.75 0.24
CA GLY A 95 2.30 -7.58 -0.50
C GLY A 95 2.23 -8.47 -1.75
N LEU A 96 3.36 -8.60 -2.46
CA LEU A 96 3.48 -9.50 -3.59
C LEU A 96 3.29 -10.95 -3.15
N ILE A 97 4.00 -11.40 -2.10
CA ILE A 97 3.84 -12.75 -1.54
C ILE A 97 2.36 -13.02 -1.19
N GLY A 98 1.68 -12.06 -0.56
CA GLY A 98 0.25 -12.16 -0.25
C GLY A 98 -0.68 -12.33 -1.47
N THR A 99 -0.22 -11.89 -2.65
CA THR A 99 -0.97 -11.95 -3.91
C THR A 99 -0.71 -13.26 -4.68
N PHE A 100 0.29 -14.06 -4.31
CA PHE A 100 0.59 -15.32 -5.00
C PHE A 100 -0.39 -16.45 -4.62
N PRO A 101 -0.89 -17.23 -5.60
CA PRO A 101 -1.80 -18.36 -5.37
C PRO A 101 -1.44 -19.33 -4.25
N PRO A 102 -0.22 -19.91 -4.23
CA PRO A 102 0.14 -20.86 -3.19
C PRO A 102 0.11 -20.25 -1.78
N PHE A 103 0.28 -18.93 -1.65
CA PHE A 103 0.24 -18.29 -0.34
C PHE A 103 -1.18 -18.11 0.16
N PHE A 104 -2.10 -17.63 -0.68
CA PHE A 104 -3.47 -17.41 -0.23
C PHE A 104 -4.30 -18.70 -0.17
N GLU A 105 -3.95 -19.73 -0.94
CA GLU A 105 -4.59 -21.05 -0.85
C GLU A 105 -4.35 -21.72 0.50
N MET A 106 -3.20 -21.47 1.15
CA MET A 106 -2.96 -21.92 2.54
C MET A 106 -3.96 -21.38 3.54
N PHE A 107 -4.62 -20.25 3.24
CA PHE A 107 -5.62 -19.63 4.12
C PHE A 107 -7.06 -19.78 3.59
N GLY A 108 -7.24 -20.40 2.42
CA GLY A 108 -8.55 -20.71 1.84
C GLY A 108 -8.93 -22.15 2.17
N HIS A 109 -9.66 -22.34 3.28
CA HIS A 109 -10.38 -23.59 3.59
C HIS A 109 -11.83 -23.51 3.14
#